data_AF-A0A1V5WT85-F1
#
_entry.id   AF-A0A1V5WT85-F1
#
_cell.length_a   1.000
_cell.length_b   1.000
_cell.length_c   1.000
_cell.angle_alpha   90.00
_cell.angle_beta   90.00
_cell.angle_gamma   90.00
#
_symmetry.space_group_name_H-M   'P 1'
#
loop_
_entity.id
_entity.type
_entity.pdbx_description
1 polymer ?
#
loop_
_entity_poly.entity_id
_entity_poly.type
_entity_poly.pdbx_seq_one_letter_code
_entity_poly.pdbx_strand_id
1 'polypeptide(L)'
;MRPVILRFGLIAFALLLSFSLFAESFALQSFESQTTDTWSYTANPTPDSKRVWWGPTSENMGGATAYQGSYYWAGWDLDNVESTVTFQTLTLQAGFIYNVSFYYFTKNLATSNDYCRYSVKYDNGTNWDNWITVNNNSSAWTVVSVDVPAGSIYLRMRLSSKFDGNTKYAHWDYIKVEKTPISNTAPVVSNVNISQRTDGSKIVDIYYDLYETDDELCDISFKLSANGGASFNIIPSPANLSGDFGDDLVSGTNKHIIWNAGAESYPIDGSYLYRVYADDGSTPPMPENFVLVEGGTFNNGTSDVTVSSFYIDKYELTQAGYQAVMGTDPASGYGNGDNYPVYYVSWFNAIEYCNRRSMQDGLSPCYSYSTYGTNLANWPVGWNTNNANHTNVSCNWSANGYRLPTEMEWMFAARGGNQSQGYTYSGSNDINAVAWYRSNSGNTTHIVGTKAPNELGIFDMSGNVWEWCWDIYGAYPSGAQTDPHGANNGSYRVLHSGSWTNYNTDCSVSYRLSVVATGSTKDIGFRVIRVSP
;
A
#
# COMPACT_ATOMS: atom_id res chain seq x y z
N MET A 1 -65.18 14.78 -24.09
CA MET A 1 -63.93 15.55 -23.97
C MET A 1 -62.92 14.69 -23.22
N ARG A 2 -61.66 14.77 -23.64
CA ARG A 2 -60.55 13.80 -23.47
C ARG A 2 -60.30 13.26 -22.04
N PRO A 3 -59.89 11.99 -21.88
CA PRO A 3 -59.23 11.49 -20.68
C PRO A 3 -57.70 11.70 -20.78
N VAL A 4 -57.07 12.07 -19.66
CA VAL A 4 -55.62 12.22 -19.54
C VAL A 4 -55.01 10.86 -19.20
N ILE A 5 -54.20 10.35 -20.12
CA ILE A 5 -53.38 9.15 -19.97
C ILE A 5 -52.09 9.55 -19.25
N LEU A 6 -51.87 9.09 -18.01
CA LEU A 6 -50.54 9.09 -17.39
C LEU A 6 -49.77 7.87 -17.91
N ARG A 7 -48.71 8.11 -18.67
CA ARG A 7 -47.72 7.09 -19.07
C ARG A 7 -46.70 6.95 -17.94
N PHE A 8 -46.57 5.73 -17.40
CA PHE A 8 -45.40 5.32 -16.62
C PHE A 8 -44.22 5.12 -17.59
N GLY A 9 -43.17 5.94 -17.44
CA GLY A 9 -41.85 5.69 -18.03
C GLY A 9 -40.93 5.16 -16.95
N LEU A 10 -40.51 3.88 -17.08
CA LEU A 10 -39.37 3.36 -16.35
C LEU A 10 -38.11 4.12 -16.78
N ILE A 11 -37.42 4.76 -15.85
CA ILE A 11 -36.04 5.19 -16.01
C ILE A 11 -35.20 4.28 -15.13
N ALA A 12 -34.47 3.36 -15.76
CA ALA A 12 -33.42 2.59 -15.13
C ALA A 12 -32.22 3.53 -14.89
N PHE A 13 -31.92 3.82 -13.63
CA PHE A 13 -30.67 4.44 -13.22
C PHE A 13 -29.59 3.35 -13.16
N ALA A 14 -28.76 3.27 -14.20
CA ALA A 14 -27.48 2.60 -14.10
C ALA A 14 -26.53 3.54 -13.34
N LEU A 15 -26.21 3.21 -12.09
CA LEU A 15 -25.06 3.79 -11.40
C LEU A 15 -23.80 3.23 -12.06
N LEU A 16 -23.22 4.00 -12.97
CA LEU A 16 -21.79 3.89 -13.29
C LEU A 16 -21.04 4.43 -12.08
N LEU A 17 -20.56 3.52 -11.22
CA LEU A 17 -19.47 3.80 -10.30
C LEU A 17 -18.22 4.05 -11.15
N SER A 18 -17.97 5.31 -11.46
CA SER A 18 -16.66 5.75 -11.94
C SER A 18 -15.68 5.58 -10.78
N PHE A 19 -14.82 4.58 -10.84
CA PHE A 19 -13.60 4.58 -10.04
C PHE A 19 -12.77 5.78 -10.49
N SER A 20 -12.70 6.80 -9.66
CA SER A 20 -11.76 7.90 -9.83
C SER A 20 -10.36 7.34 -9.57
N LEU A 21 -9.61 7.01 -10.64
CA LEU A 21 -8.16 6.91 -10.55
C LEU A 21 -7.63 8.28 -10.17
N PHE A 22 -7.36 8.49 -8.89
CA PHE A 22 -6.61 9.66 -8.45
C PHE A 22 -5.13 9.38 -8.71
N ALA A 23 -4.56 10.02 -9.74
CA ALA A 23 -3.13 10.20 -9.80
C ALA A 23 -2.74 11.08 -8.59
N GLU A 24 -1.99 10.54 -7.64
CA GLU A 24 -1.42 11.34 -6.55
C GLU A 24 -0.25 12.16 -7.09
N SER A 25 -0.46 13.47 -7.21
CA SER A 25 0.61 14.40 -7.55
C SER A 25 1.53 14.64 -6.34
N PHE A 26 2.54 13.80 -6.14
CA PHE A 26 3.67 14.13 -5.26
C PHE A 26 4.79 14.82 -6.03
N ALA A 27 4.53 16.09 -6.36
CA ALA A 27 5.50 17.19 -6.47
C ALA A 27 4.82 18.31 -7.26
N LEU A 28 4.23 19.30 -6.59
CA LEU A 28 4.04 20.60 -7.21
C LEU A 28 5.23 21.45 -6.73
N GLN A 29 6.33 21.48 -7.50
CA GLN A 29 7.46 22.34 -7.17
C GLN A 29 7.35 23.65 -7.97
N SER A 30 6.93 24.70 -7.28
CA SER A 30 7.42 26.05 -7.56
C SER A 30 8.69 26.22 -6.72
N PHE A 31 9.85 26.37 -7.37
CA PHE A 31 11.18 26.33 -6.74
C PHE A 31 11.41 27.44 -5.69
N GLU A 32 11.01 27.24 -4.43
CA GLU A 32 11.47 28.05 -3.30
C GLU A 32 12.65 27.36 -2.62
N SER A 33 13.76 28.08 -2.39
CA SER A 33 14.93 27.54 -1.68
C SER A 33 14.66 27.34 -0.18
N GLN A 34 13.75 26.45 0.20
CA GLN A 34 13.56 26.01 1.58
C GLN A 34 14.16 24.62 1.78
N THR A 35 14.55 24.32 3.02
CA THR A 35 15.28 23.10 3.44
C THR A 35 14.47 21.80 3.36
N THR A 36 13.35 21.78 2.62
CA THR A 36 12.42 20.63 2.52
C THR A 36 12.12 20.19 1.08
N ASP A 37 12.78 20.77 0.09
CA ASP A 37 12.63 20.40 -1.32
C ASP A 37 13.16 18.98 -1.60
N THR A 38 12.38 18.18 -2.34
CA THR A 38 12.70 16.78 -2.67
C THR A 38 13.64 16.62 -3.87
N TRP A 39 13.82 17.66 -4.70
CA TRP A 39 14.78 17.65 -5.82
C TRP A 39 15.74 18.86 -5.79
N SER A 40 16.96 18.63 -5.31
CA SER A 40 18.06 19.61 -5.40
C SER A 40 18.76 19.56 -6.76
N TYR A 41 19.50 20.61 -7.13
CA TYR A 41 20.25 20.67 -8.38
C TYR A 41 21.62 21.34 -8.24
N THR A 42 22.45 21.17 -9.27
CA THR A 42 23.73 21.88 -9.45
C THR A 42 23.75 22.56 -10.82
N ALA A 43 24.39 23.72 -10.92
CA ALA A 43 24.53 24.46 -12.17
C ALA A 43 25.99 24.72 -12.52
N ASN A 44 26.32 24.64 -13.81
CA ASN A 44 27.64 24.94 -14.34
C ASN A 44 27.51 25.85 -15.59
N PRO A 45 28.13 27.05 -15.62
CA PRO A 45 28.92 27.67 -14.55
C PRO A 45 28.07 27.95 -13.30
N THR A 46 28.73 28.14 -12.15
CA THR A 46 28.06 28.55 -10.92
C THR A 46 27.25 29.83 -11.18
N PRO A 47 25.99 29.92 -10.71
CA PRO A 47 25.14 31.10 -10.84
C PRO A 47 25.85 32.40 -10.42
N ASP A 48 26.00 33.34 -11.35
CA ASP A 48 26.19 34.76 -11.01
C ASP A 48 24.91 35.53 -11.40
N SER A 49 24.78 36.78 -10.96
CA SER A 49 23.57 37.59 -11.18
C SER A 49 23.24 37.88 -12.65
N LYS A 50 24.05 37.40 -13.61
CA LYS A 50 23.89 37.66 -15.05
C LYS A 50 23.79 36.40 -15.91
N ARG A 51 24.36 35.27 -15.48
CA ARG A 51 24.53 34.06 -16.32
C ARG A 51 23.44 33.04 -16.15
N VAL A 52 23.15 32.67 -14.91
CA VAL A 52 22.16 31.66 -14.58
C VAL A 52 21.50 32.15 -13.30
N TRP A 53 20.29 32.66 -13.43
CA TRP A 53 19.52 33.12 -12.27
C TRP A 53 18.38 32.14 -12.00
N TRP A 54 18.01 32.03 -10.73
CA TRP A 54 16.96 31.15 -10.24
C TRP A 54 16.28 31.82 -9.05
N GLY A 55 14.95 31.84 -9.04
CA GLY A 55 14.15 32.35 -7.92
C GLY A 55 12.94 33.15 -8.40
N PRO A 56 12.12 33.68 -7.48
CA PRO A 56 11.01 34.57 -7.80
C PRO A 56 11.53 35.97 -8.19
N THR A 57 11.29 36.44 -9.42
CA THR A 57 11.66 37.82 -9.85
C THR A 57 10.44 38.71 -9.98
N SER A 58 10.62 40.03 -9.90
CA SER A 58 9.64 41.02 -10.37
C SER A 58 10.03 41.63 -11.72
N GLU A 59 11.16 41.22 -12.30
CA GLU A 59 11.70 41.78 -13.54
C GLU A 59 11.16 41.06 -14.78
N ASN A 60 10.70 41.85 -15.76
CA ASN A 60 10.42 41.36 -17.11
C ASN A 60 11.73 41.08 -17.85
N MET A 61 12.36 39.93 -17.60
CA MET A 61 13.55 39.51 -18.33
C MET A 61 13.13 38.69 -19.57
N GLY A 62 13.55 39.13 -20.76
CA GLY A 62 13.38 38.38 -22.01
C GLY A 62 11.99 38.35 -22.66
N GLY A 63 11.00 39.04 -22.09
CA GLY A 63 9.69 39.26 -22.73
C GLY A 63 8.72 38.06 -22.72
N ALA A 64 8.93 37.07 -21.83
CA ALA A 64 7.99 35.99 -21.55
C ALA A 64 7.40 36.15 -20.15
N THR A 65 6.10 35.88 -19.98
CA THR A 65 5.43 35.81 -18.67
C THR A 65 5.50 34.38 -18.12
N ALA A 66 5.62 34.20 -16.80
CA ALA A 66 5.60 32.88 -16.18
C ALA A 66 4.33 32.08 -16.52
N TYR A 67 4.44 30.76 -16.65
CA TYR A 67 3.32 29.93 -17.11
C TYR A 67 2.14 29.94 -16.11
N GLN A 68 2.38 30.18 -14.81
CA GLN A 68 1.35 30.21 -13.76
C GLN A 68 1.40 31.46 -12.84
N GLY A 69 1.98 32.57 -13.28
CA GLY A 69 1.93 33.84 -12.55
C GLY A 69 2.93 34.00 -11.40
N SER A 70 3.69 32.96 -11.05
CA SER A 70 4.86 33.05 -10.17
C SER A 70 6.14 33.03 -11.01
N TYR A 71 6.91 34.12 -10.99
CA TYR A 71 8.06 34.31 -11.88
C TYR A 71 9.30 33.50 -11.46
N TYR A 72 9.31 32.20 -11.73
CA TYR A 72 10.52 31.38 -11.65
C TYR A 72 11.09 31.21 -13.06
N TRP A 73 12.37 31.57 -13.26
CA TRP A 73 13.03 31.41 -14.56
C TRP A 73 14.44 30.87 -14.37
N ALA A 74 14.85 30.01 -15.30
CA ALA A 74 16.22 29.94 -15.77
C ALA A 74 16.26 30.51 -17.17
N GLY A 75 17.02 31.58 -17.35
CA GLY A 75 17.21 32.25 -18.64
C GLY A 75 18.58 32.90 -18.66
N TRP A 76 19.23 32.82 -19.81
CA TRP A 76 20.66 33.07 -19.97
C TRP A 76 20.96 34.38 -20.70
N ASP A 77 22.03 35.06 -20.29
CA ASP A 77 22.84 35.92 -21.14
C ASP A 77 24.31 35.47 -20.99
N LEU A 78 25.13 35.66 -22.03
CA LEU A 78 26.61 35.57 -22.12
C LEU A 78 27.22 34.45 -23.01
N ASP A 79 27.55 34.87 -24.25
CA ASP A 79 28.64 34.46 -25.15
C ASP A 79 29.20 33.03 -25.09
N ASN A 80 28.73 32.17 -26.02
CA ASN A 80 29.42 30.99 -26.58
C ASN A 80 29.84 29.85 -25.62
N VAL A 81 29.44 29.86 -24.35
CA VAL A 81 29.72 28.79 -23.37
C VAL A 81 28.46 27.93 -23.12
N GLU A 82 28.61 26.60 -23.09
CA GLU A 82 27.51 25.70 -22.70
C GLU A 82 27.22 25.84 -21.21
N SER A 83 25.96 26.10 -20.87
CA SER A 83 25.46 26.13 -19.49
C SER A 83 24.56 24.94 -19.23
N THR A 84 24.70 24.30 -18.08
CA THR A 84 23.92 23.12 -17.73
C THR A 84 23.39 23.14 -16.31
N VAL A 85 22.23 22.51 -16.13
CA VAL A 85 21.52 22.36 -14.86
C VAL A 85 21.31 20.86 -14.66
N THR A 86 21.89 20.32 -13.60
CA THR A 86 21.83 18.89 -13.30
C THR A 86 21.05 18.68 -12.01
N PHE A 87 19.92 17.98 -12.09
CA PHE A 87 19.11 17.63 -10.93
C PHE A 87 19.75 16.43 -10.21
N GLN A 88 19.55 16.33 -8.89
CA GLN A 88 20.03 15.17 -8.12
C GLN A 88 19.41 13.87 -8.65
N THR A 89 19.96 12.72 -8.33
CA THR A 89 19.31 11.46 -8.72
C THR A 89 18.17 11.17 -7.74
N LEU A 90 16.98 10.86 -8.25
CA LEU A 90 15.89 10.28 -7.45
C LEU A 90 15.99 8.76 -7.47
N THR A 91 15.74 8.14 -6.31
CA THR A 91 15.40 6.72 -6.23
C THR A 91 13.90 6.58 -6.41
N LEU A 92 13.49 5.71 -7.33
CA LEU A 92 12.07 5.46 -7.63
C LEU A 92 11.52 4.36 -6.72
N GLN A 93 10.26 4.49 -6.35
CA GLN A 93 9.53 3.54 -5.50
C GLN A 93 8.90 2.45 -6.39
N ALA A 94 9.02 1.20 -5.97
CA ALA A 94 8.33 0.08 -6.61
C ALA A 94 6.79 0.23 -6.53
N GLY A 95 6.07 -0.30 -7.51
CA GLY A 95 4.60 -0.25 -7.57
C GLY A 95 4.01 1.04 -8.15
N PHE A 96 4.84 1.91 -8.75
CA PHE A 96 4.40 3.15 -9.39
C PHE A 96 5.00 3.30 -10.79
N ILE A 97 4.23 3.88 -11.71
CA ILE A 97 4.75 4.46 -12.96
C ILE A 97 5.02 5.94 -12.76
N TYR A 98 6.05 6.46 -13.42
CA TYR A 98 6.48 7.86 -13.27
C TYR A 98 6.39 8.62 -14.59
N ASN A 99 6.02 9.89 -14.52
CA ASN A 99 6.07 10.84 -15.63
C ASN A 99 6.84 12.10 -15.20
N VAL A 100 7.77 12.55 -16.04
CA VAL A 100 8.46 13.83 -15.85
C VAL A 100 7.89 14.84 -16.84
N SER A 101 7.39 15.96 -16.35
CA SER A 101 6.89 17.05 -17.18
C SER A 101 7.53 18.38 -16.85
N PHE A 102 7.68 19.23 -17.86
CA PHE A 102 8.13 20.61 -17.69
C PHE A 102 7.73 21.47 -18.88
N TYR A 103 7.67 22.79 -18.67
CA TYR A 103 7.39 23.75 -19.72
C TYR A 103 8.68 24.42 -20.21
N TYR A 104 8.72 24.77 -21.49
CA TYR A 104 9.80 25.56 -22.07
C TYR A 104 9.31 26.65 -23.02
N PHE A 105 10.13 27.68 -23.18
CA PHE A 105 9.90 28.79 -24.10
C PHE A 105 11.23 29.18 -24.75
N THR A 106 11.26 29.43 -26.06
CA THR A 106 12.49 29.87 -26.75
C THR A 106 12.23 31.03 -27.70
N LYS A 107 13.20 31.93 -27.84
CA LYS A 107 13.11 33.09 -28.73
C LYS A 107 14.46 33.48 -29.30
N ASN A 108 14.46 33.77 -30.60
CA ASN A 108 15.60 34.16 -31.44
C ASN A 108 16.74 33.13 -31.52
N LEU A 109 16.43 31.82 -31.45
CA LEU A 109 17.46 30.76 -31.57
C LEU A 109 17.80 30.50 -33.05
N ALA A 110 19.09 30.58 -33.40
CA ALA A 110 19.67 30.31 -34.70
C ALA A 110 20.09 28.83 -34.83
N THR A 111 19.58 28.15 -35.86
CA THR A 111 19.70 26.69 -36.04
C THR A 111 21.13 26.17 -36.27
N SER A 112 22.10 27.02 -36.59
CA SER A 112 23.46 26.59 -36.92
C SER A 112 24.36 26.39 -35.70
N ASN A 113 24.18 27.20 -34.65
CA ASN A 113 25.09 27.24 -33.50
C ASN A 113 24.39 27.33 -32.14
N ASP A 114 23.08 27.64 -32.11
CA ASP A 114 22.32 27.67 -30.89
C ASP A 114 21.63 26.34 -30.64
N TYR A 115 21.57 25.96 -29.38
CA TYR A 115 20.69 24.89 -28.95
C TYR A 115 20.18 25.12 -27.55
N CYS A 116 19.00 24.57 -27.33
CA CYS A 116 18.44 24.32 -26.02
C CYS A 116 17.99 22.86 -26.02
N ARG A 117 18.35 22.10 -24.99
CA ARG A 117 18.15 20.66 -24.97
C ARG A 117 17.99 20.10 -23.57
N TYR A 118 17.38 18.94 -23.49
CA TYR A 118 17.22 18.21 -22.25
C TYR A 118 17.62 16.74 -22.42
N SER A 119 17.92 16.09 -21.30
CA SER A 119 18.12 14.64 -21.21
C SER A 119 17.47 14.14 -19.92
N VAL A 120 16.62 13.13 -20.04
CA VAL A 120 16.00 12.39 -18.92
C VAL A 120 16.50 10.95 -19.01
N LYS A 121 17.02 10.42 -17.91
CA LYS A 121 17.65 9.11 -17.84
C LYS A 121 17.12 8.36 -16.62
N TYR A 122 17.06 7.03 -16.74
CA TYR A 122 16.46 6.15 -15.74
C TYR A 122 17.48 5.22 -15.08
N ASP A 123 18.72 5.70 -14.95
CA ASP A 123 19.89 4.97 -14.46
C ASP A 123 20.60 5.75 -13.33
N ASN A 124 21.59 5.15 -12.67
CA ASN A 124 22.44 5.85 -11.68
C ASN A 124 23.79 6.33 -12.26
N GLY A 125 23.95 6.27 -13.59
CA GLY A 125 25.22 6.58 -14.24
C GLY A 125 25.57 8.06 -14.18
N THR A 126 26.75 8.43 -14.66
CA THR A 126 27.19 9.84 -14.78
C THR A 126 27.11 10.37 -16.22
N ASN A 127 27.06 9.48 -17.21
CA ASN A 127 27.07 9.82 -18.64
C ASN A 127 25.70 10.35 -19.12
N TRP A 128 25.71 11.49 -19.81
CA TRP A 128 24.52 12.11 -20.39
C TRP A 128 24.52 11.93 -21.91
N ASP A 129 23.60 11.12 -22.41
CA ASP A 129 23.33 10.86 -23.83
C ASP A 129 21.84 11.11 -24.14
N ASN A 130 21.38 10.77 -25.35
CA ASN A 130 19.98 10.95 -25.79
C ASN A 130 19.43 12.37 -25.63
N TRP A 131 20.26 13.36 -25.91
CA TRP A 131 19.87 14.76 -25.85
C TRP A 131 18.78 15.09 -26.87
N ILE A 132 17.67 15.64 -26.40
CA ILE A 132 16.57 16.11 -27.24
C ILE A 132 16.68 17.63 -27.34
N THR A 133 16.90 18.12 -28.56
CA THR A 133 16.92 19.57 -28.84
C THR A 133 15.50 20.07 -28.97
N VAL A 134 15.16 21.11 -28.21
CA VAL A 134 13.82 21.72 -28.26
C VAL A 134 13.68 22.65 -29.47
N ASN A 135 12.45 23.00 -29.80
CA ASN A 135 12.18 23.81 -30.99
C ASN A 135 12.78 25.22 -30.87
N ASN A 136 13.35 25.71 -31.96
CA ASN A 136 13.82 27.07 -32.09
C ASN A 136 12.63 28.02 -32.29
N ASN A 137 12.56 29.09 -31.50
CA ASN A 137 11.51 30.12 -31.55
C ASN A 137 10.11 29.61 -31.16
N SER A 138 10.03 28.77 -30.14
CA SER A 138 8.78 28.49 -29.44
C SER A 138 8.38 29.71 -28.61
N SER A 139 7.84 30.74 -29.27
CA SER A 139 7.34 31.96 -28.62
C SER A 139 6.02 31.75 -27.86
N ALA A 140 5.69 30.50 -27.56
CA ALA A 140 4.63 30.05 -26.68
C ALA A 140 5.21 29.00 -25.73
N TRP A 141 4.67 28.93 -24.51
CA TRP A 141 5.01 27.87 -23.57
C TRP A 141 4.62 26.52 -24.15
N THR A 142 5.60 25.62 -24.27
CA THR A 142 5.42 24.26 -24.76
C THR A 142 5.72 23.29 -23.63
N VAL A 143 4.82 22.33 -23.42
CA VAL A 143 5.02 21.25 -22.45
C VAL A 143 5.87 20.13 -23.06
N VAL A 144 6.76 19.57 -22.26
CA VAL A 144 7.43 18.30 -22.47
C VAL A 144 6.93 17.35 -21.40
N SER A 145 6.58 16.14 -21.81
CA SER A 145 6.23 15.03 -20.92
C SER A 145 7.01 13.79 -21.34
N VAL A 146 7.65 13.14 -20.36
CA VAL A 146 8.51 11.98 -20.57
C VAL A 146 8.07 10.89 -19.61
N ASP A 147 7.57 9.79 -20.17
CA ASP A 147 7.24 8.59 -19.39
C ASP A 147 8.51 7.83 -19.01
N VAL A 148 8.60 7.49 -17.74
CA VAL A 148 9.64 6.63 -17.19
C VAL A 148 9.20 5.17 -17.37
N PRO A 149 10.01 4.32 -18.01
CA PRO A 149 9.70 2.90 -18.13
C PRO A 149 9.44 2.25 -16.77
N ALA A 150 8.43 1.37 -16.71
CA ALA A 150 8.14 0.57 -15.53
C ALA A 150 9.37 -0.24 -15.09
N GLY A 151 9.55 -0.44 -13.79
CA GLY A 151 10.71 -1.13 -13.22
C GLY A 151 12.01 -0.30 -13.16
N SER A 152 11.99 0.95 -13.62
CA SER A 152 13.14 1.86 -13.45
C SER A 152 13.41 2.14 -11.97
N ILE A 153 14.68 2.10 -11.57
CA ILE A 153 15.10 2.24 -10.16
C ILE A 153 15.54 3.67 -9.84
N TYR A 154 16.01 4.40 -10.85
CA TYR A 154 16.55 5.75 -10.70
C TYR A 154 15.96 6.70 -11.72
N LEU A 155 15.91 7.98 -11.39
CA LEU A 155 15.55 9.05 -12.32
C LEU A 155 16.52 10.21 -12.17
N ARG A 156 17.09 10.66 -13.28
CA ARG A 156 17.98 11.82 -13.36
C ARG A 156 17.64 12.68 -14.57
N MET A 157 17.70 13.99 -14.40
CA MET A 157 17.39 14.97 -15.44
C MET A 157 18.51 16.00 -15.58
N ARG A 158 18.76 16.45 -16.81
CA ARG A 158 19.68 17.54 -17.09
C ARG A 158 19.15 18.43 -18.21
N LEU A 159 19.26 19.74 -18.00
CA LEU A 159 18.97 20.78 -18.98
C LEU A 159 20.28 21.42 -19.45
N SER A 160 20.37 21.74 -20.73
CA SER A 160 21.56 22.33 -21.35
C SER A 160 21.21 23.33 -22.45
N SER A 161 22.03 24.36 -22.57
CA SER A 161 21.93 25.34 -23.65
C SER A 161 23.24 25.96 -24.04
N LYS A 162 23.31 26.45 -25.29
CA LYS A 162 24.41 27.24 -25.82
C LYS A 162 23.89 28.19 -26.90
N PHE A 163 24.40 29.42 -26.95
CA PHE A 163 23.97 30.43 -27.92
C PHE A 163 25.15 31.25 -28.48
N ASP A 164 25.00 31.80 -29.68
CA ASP A 164 25.90 32.79 -30.29
C ASP A 164 25.30 34.21 -30.34
N GLY A 165 25.97 35.21 -29.75
CA GLY A 165 25.57 36.62 -29.85
C GLY A 165 24.44 37.09 -28.91
N ASN A 166 24.00 38.33 -29.11
CA ASN A 166 23.18 39.08 -28.14
C ASN A 166 21.66 38.98 -28.42
N THR A 167 20.83 38.91 -27.37
CA THR A 167 19.35 38.97 -27.40
C THR A 167 18.62 37.67 -27.82
N LYS A 168 18.92 36.57 -27.12
CA LYS A 168 18.32 35.23 -27.32
C LYS A 168 17.83 34.68 -25.98
N TYR A 169 16.75 33.90 -25.99
CA TYR A 169 16.14 33.39 -24.76
C TYR A 169 15.75 31.93 -24.87
N ALA A 170 15.96 31.19 -23.80
CA ALA A 170 15.39 29.88 -23.58
C ALA A 170 15.07 29.74 -22.09
N HIS A 171 13.81 29.44 -21.79
CA HIS A 171 13.28 29.32 -20.44
C HIS A 171 12.77 27.92 -20.20
N TRP A 172 12.90 27.47 -18.95
CA TRP A 172 12.29 26.25 -18.42
C TRP A 172 11.49 26.61 -17.17
N ASP A 173 10.29 26.04 -17.03
CA ASP A 173 9.36 26.31 -15.92
C ASP A 173 8.61 25.02 -15.54
N TYR A 174 8.05 25.00 -14.32
CA TYR A 174 7.13 23.96 -13.85
C TYR A 174 7.65 22.52 -14.05
N ILE A 175 8.84 22.21 -13.54
CA ILE A 175 9.38 20.85 -13.61
C ILE A 175 8.71 20.00 -12.54
N LYS A 176 8.08 18.91 -12.98
CA LYS A 176 7.20 18.07 -12.18
C LYS A 176 7.53 16.60 -12.43
N VAL A 177 7.54 15.82 -11.35
CA VAL A 177 7.57 14.36 -11.42
C VAL A 177 6.26 13.85 -10.81
N GLU A 178 5.46 13.16 -11.60
CA GLU A 178 4.22 12.53 -11.17
C GLU A 178 4.43 11.05 -11.02
N LYS A 179 3.84 10.46 -9.98
CA LYS A 179 3.79 9.02 -9.81
C LYS A 179 2.33 8.58 -9.84
N THR A 180 2.05 7.51 -10.56
CA THR A 180 0.72 6.88 -10.57
C THR A 180 0.88 5.46 -10.08
N PRO A 181 0.08 4.99 -9.11
CA PRO A 181 0.09 3.58 -8.71
C PRO A 181 -0.13 2.70 -9.93
N ILE A 182 0.66 1.63 -10.06
CA ILE A 182 0.34 0.58 -11.04
C ILE A 182 -0.94 -0.09 -10.56
N SER A 183 -1.93 -0.19 -11.45
CA SER A 183 -3.19 -0.86 -11.14
C SER A 183 -2.97 -2.36 -11.16
N ASN A 184 -2.48 -2.90 -10.05
CA ASN A 184 -2.36 -4.34 -9.86
C ASN A 184 -3.71 -5.01 -10.09
N THR A 185 -3.84 -5.71 -11.21
CA THR A 185 -4.97 -6.61 -11.45
C THR A 185 -4.49 -8.04 -11.39
N ALA A 186 -4.99 -8.78 -10.42
CA ALA A 186 -4.63 -10.17 -10.22
C ALA A 186 -4.70 -10.99 -11.53
N PRO A 187 -3.77 -11.93 -11.75
CA PRO A 187 -3.71 -12.72 -12.97
C PRO A 187 -4.96 -13.58 -13.10
N VAL A 188 -5.45 -13.69 -14.33
CA VAL A 188 -6.66 -14.46 -14.66
C VAL A 188 -6.27 -15.79 -15.28
N VAL A 189 -6.64 -16.87 -14.60
CA VAL A 189 -6.60 -18.22 -15.15
C VAL A 189 -7.98 -18.58 -15.71
N SER A 190 -8.03 -19.01 -16.97
CA SER A 190 -9.27 -19.39 -17.65
C SER A 190 -9.11 -20.63 -18.54
N ASN A 191 -10.21 -21.10 -19.13
CA ASN A 191 -10.25 -22.23 -20.07
C ASN A 191 -9.56 -23.51 -19.57
N VAL A 192 -9.63 -23.78 -18.26
CA VAL A 192 -8.95 -24.93 -17.67
C VAL A 192 -9.62 -26.24 -18.09
N ASN A 193 -8.90 -27.07 -18.83
CA ASN A 193 -9.32 -28.40 -19.29
C ASN A 193 -8.36 -29.46 -18.76
N ILE A 194 -8.87 -30.62 -18.35
CA ILE A 194 -8.06 -31.73 -17.85
C ILE A 194 -8.41 -33.03 -18.56
N SER A 195 -7.41 -33.86 -18.84
CA SER A 195 -7.62 -35.22 -19.33
C SER A 195 -6.55 -36.17 -18.85
N GLN A 196 -6.94 -37.35 -18.37
CA GLN A 196 -6.01 -38.43 -18.08
C GLN A 196 -5.71 -39.22 -19.37
N ARG A 197 -4.43 -39.54 -19.60
CA ARG A 197 -4.02 -40.36 -20.74
C ARG A 197 -4.52 -41.80 -20.61
N THR A 198 -4.93 -42.38 -21.73
CA THR A 198 -5.51 -43.73 -21.80
C THR A 198 -4.46 -44.81 -22.14
N ASP A 199 -3.17 -44.48 -22.10
CA ASP A 199 -2.06 -45.37 -22.43
C ASP A 199 -1.55 -46.20 -21.23
N GLY A 200 -2.21 -46.07 -20.08
CA GLY A 200 -1.85 -46.76 -18.84
C GLY A 200 -0.77 -46.05 -18.01
N SER A 201 -0.25 -44.91 -18.47
CA SER A 201 0.79 -44.13 -17.76
C SER A 201 0.29 -43.46 -16.48
N LYS A 202 -1.03 -43.28 -16.33
CA LYS A 202 -1.69 -42.47 -15.29
C LYS A 202 -1.31 -40.99 -15.33
N ILE A 203 -0.69 -40.51 -16.41
CA ILE A 203 -0.38 -39.10 -16.63
C ILE A 203 -1.68 -38.32 -16.89
N VAL A 204 -1.75 -37.11 -16.36
CA VAL A 204 -2.85 -36.18 -16.54
C VAL A 204 -2.32 -34.91 -17.22
N ASP A 205 -2.93 -34.55 -18.34
CA ASP A 205 -2.66 -33.32 -19.07
C ASP A 205 -3.68 -32.24 -18.67
N ILE A 206 -3.21 -31.07 -18.28
CA ILE A 206 -4.03 -29.92 -17.88
C ILE A 206 -3.69 -28.75 -18.78
N TYR A 207 -4.67 -28.25 -19.53
CA TYR A 207 -4.55 -27.07 -20.36
C TYR A 207 -5.23 -25.88 -19.71
N TYR A 208 -4.66 -24.68 -19.82
CA TYR A 208 -5.26 -23.44 -19.33
C TYR A 208 -4.79 -22.23 -20.14
N ASP A 209 -5.52 -21.14 -20.03
CA ASP A 209 -5.10 -19.83 -20.49
C ASP A 209 -4.72 -18.96 -19.29
N LEU A 210 -3.60 -18.25 -19.41
CA LEU A 210 -3.09 -17.29 -18.43
C LEU A 210 -3.13 -15.89 -19.03
N TYR A 211 -3.76 -14.95 -18.33
CA TYR A 211 -3.80 -13.56 -18.73
C TYR A 211 -3.40 -12.66 -17.56
N GLU A 212 -2.37 -11.87 -17.79
CA GLU A 212 -1.82 -10.83 -16.91
C GLU A 212 -1.61 -9.59 -17.80
N THR A 213 -2.16 -8.45 -17.39
CA THR A 213 -2.14 -7.14 -18.04
C THR A 213 -0.91 -6.28 -17.72
N ASP A 214 -0.22 -6.55 -16.63
CA ASP A 214 0.93 -5.78 -16.13
C ASP A 214 2.28 -6.32 -16.68
N ASP A 215 2.22 -7.36 -17.54
CA ASP A 215 3.35 -8.08 -18.14
C ASP A 215 4.30 -8.69 -17.10
N GLU A 216 3.80 -8.96 -15.88
CA GLU A 216 4.55 -9.66 -14.83
C GLU A 216 4.56 -11.18 -15.04
N LEU A 217 5.54 -11.85 -14.42
CA LEU A 217 5.67 -13.30 -14.50
C LEU A 217 4.87 -13.95 -13.37
N CYS A 218 4.10 -15.00 -13.69
CA CYS A 218 3.23 -15.68 -12.75
C CYS A 218 3.81 -16.99 -12.23
N ASP A 219 3.68 -17.20 -10.92
CA ASP A 219 3.82 -18.47 -10.24
C ASP A 219 2.51 -19.26 -10.35
N ILE A 220 2.59 -20.45 -10.91
CA ILE A 220 1.44 -21.31 -11.20
C ILE A 220 1.35 -22.43 -10.18
N SER A 221 0.24 -22.49 -9.44
CA SER A 221 -0.05 -23.59 -8.52
C SER A 221 -1.28 -24.39 -8.93
N PHE A 222 -1.29 -25.67 -8.60
CA PHE A 222 -2.35 -26.62 -8.98
C PHE A 222 -2.82 -27.38 -7.75
N LYS A 223 -4.14 -27.42 -7.52
CA LYS A 223 -4.73 -28.06 -6.33
C LYS A 223 -5.96 -28.87 -6.69
N LEU A 224 -6.23 -29.90 -5.88
CA LEU A 224 -7.36 -30.80 -6.03
C LEU A 224 -8.33 -30.70 -4.84
N SER A 225 -9.58 -31.04 -5.13
CA SER A 225 -10.68 -31.09 -4.19
C SER A 225 -11.33 -32.46 -4.23
N ALA A 226 -11.35 -33.14 -3.09
CA ALA A 226 -12.07 -34.40 -2.88
C ALA A 226 -13.54 -34.19 -2.45
N ASN A 227 -13.96 -32.96 -2.17
CA ASN A 227 -15.25 -32.62 -1.58
C ASN A 227 -16.13 -31.75 -2.49
N GLY A 228 -16.06 -32.00 -3.80
CA GLY A 228 -16.93 -31.32 -4.77
C GLY A 228 -16.68 -29.81 -4.88
N GLY A 229 -15.46 -29.36 -4.58
CA GLY A 229 -15.05 -27.95 -4.72
C GLY A 229 -15.23 -27.10 -3.48
N ALA A 230 -15.70 -27.66 -2.36
CA ALA A 230 -15.81 -26.92 -1.09
C ALA A 230 -14.44 -26.48 -0.54
N SER A 231 -13.38 -27.25 -0.82
CA SER A 231 -11.99 -26.85 -0.54
C SER A 231 -11.00 -27.53 -1.50
N PHE A 232 -9.92 -26.84 -1.85
CA PHE A 232 -8.84 -27.32 -2.71
C PHE A 232 -7.54 -27.48 -1.89
N ASN A 233 -7.47 -28.54 -1.07
CA ASN A 233 -6.42 -28.71 -0.06
C ASN A 233 -5.44 -29.85 -0.39
N ILE A 234 -5.69 -30.61 -1.44
CA ILE A 234 -4.77 -31.66 -1.89
C ILE A 234 -3.81 -30.99 -2.87
N ILE A 235 -2.52 -30.99 -2.51
CA ILE A 235 -1.45 -30.37 -3.29
C ILE A 235 -0.60 -31.50 -3.88
N PRO A 236 -0.63 -31.69 -5.22
CA PRO A 236 0.26 -32.63 -5.88
C PRO A 236 1.73 -32.29 -5.66
N SER A 237 2.58 -33.31 -5.63
CA SER A 237 4.02 -33.10 -5.42
C SER A 237 4.60 -32.33 -6.60
N PRO A 238 5.33 -31.22 -6.38
CA PRO A 238 6.02 -30.51 -7.46
C PRO A 238 6.99 -31.41 -8.25
N ALA A 239 7.55 -32.44 -7.61
CA ALA A 239 8.43 -33.42 -8.28
C ALA A 239 7.72 -34.28 -9.33
N ASN A 240 6.38 -34.32 -9.31
CA ASN A 240 5.52 -35.05 -10.23
C ASN A 240 4.83 -34.13 -11.25
N LEU A 241 5.13 -32.82 -11.22
CA LEU A 241 4.57 -31.81 -12.12
C LEU A 241 5.66 -31.28 -13.06
N SER A 242 5.26 -30.97 -14.29
CA SER A 242 6.16 -30.42 -15.32
C SER A 242 5.36 -29.67 -16.39
N GLY A 243 6.04 -29.06 -17.36
CA GLY A 243 5.41 -28.23 -18.39
C GLY A 243 5.30 -26.77 -17.93
N ASP A 244 4.20 -26.11 -18.27
CA ASP A 244 3.89 -24.73 -17.88
C ASP A 244 3.38 -24.66 -16.42
N PHE A 245 4.24 -25.01 -15.46
CA PHE A 245 3.97 -25.05 -14.02
C PHE A 245 5.19 -24.60 -13.22
N GLY A 246 4.96 -23.97 -12.06
CA GLY A 246 6.02 -23.43 -11.21
C GLY A 246 6.15 -21.94 -11.42
N ASP A 247 7.36 -21.43 -11.26
CA ASP A 247 7.62 -20.00 -11.12
C ASP A 247 7.90 -19.34 -12.48
N ASP A 248 7.76 -18.02 -12.54
CA ASP A 248 8.22 -17.17 -13.66
C ASP A 248 7.51 -17.40 -15.03
N LEU A 249 6.21 -17.69 -15.06
CA LEU A 249 5.47 -17.91 -16.32
C LEU A 249 4.89 -16.62 -16.92
N VAL A 250 5.20 -16.39 -18.20
CA VAL A 250 4.55 -15.33 -19.00
C VAL A 250 3.09 -15.66 -19.32
N SER A 251 2.26 -14.62 -19.45
CA SER A 251 0.93 -14.69 -20.06
C SER A 251 0.88 -15.47 -21.37
N GLY A 252 -0.23 -16.15 -21.64
CA GLY A 252 -0.44 -16.85 -22.90
C GLY A 252 -1.57 -17.88 -22.85
N THR A 253 -2.04 -18.26 -24.03
CA THR A 253 -3.10 -19.27 -24.21
C THR A 253 -2.53 -20.67 -24.38
N ASN A 254 -3.32 -21.69 -24.04
CA ASN A 254 -3.00 -23.10 -24.21
C ASN A 254 -1.70 -23.54 -23.51
N LYS A 255 -1.48 -22.97 -22.32
CA LYS A 255 -0.46 -23.43 -21.37
C LYS A 255 -0.77 -24.87 -20.95
N HIS A 256 0.26 -25.67 -20.68
CA HIS A 256 0.13 -27.11 -20.50
C HIS A 256 0.93 -27.63 -19.29
N ILE A 257 0.22 -28.04 -18.23
CA ILE A 257 0.79 -28.77 -17.09
C ILE A 257 0.68 -30.27 -17.38
N ILE A 258 1.77 -30.99 -17.15
CA ILE A 258 1.85 -32.45 -17.20
C ILE A 258 2.03 -32.96 -15.78
N TRP A 259 1.04 -33.69 -15.28
CA TRP A 259 1.04 -34.26 -13.94
C TRP A 259 1.14 -35.79 -13.98
N ASN A 260 2.21 -36.35 -13.38
CA ASN A 260 2.35 -37.78 -13.18
C ASN A 260 1.63 -38.24 -11.91
N ALA A 261 0.30 -38.27 -11.96
CA ALA A 261 -0.54 -38.66 -10.81
C ALA A 261 -0.23 -40.09 -10.30
N GLY A 262 0.29 -40.98 -11.15
CA GLY A 262 0.68 -42.33 -10.77
C GLY A 262 1.93 -42.42 -9.89
N ALA A 263 2.72 -41.36 -9.81
CA ALA A 263 3.95 -41.29 -9.02
C ALA A 263 3.76 -40.57 -7.67
N GLU A 264 2.53 -40.17 -7.32
CA GLU A 264 2.25 -39.56 -6.03
C GLU A 264 2.46 -40.55 -4.88
N SER A 265 2.94 -40.04 -3.74
CA SER A 265 3.22 -40.85 -2.55
C SER A 265 1.95 -41.23 -1.77
N TYR A 266 0.79 -40.73 -2.20
CA TYR A 266 -0.51 -40.99 -1.62
C TYR A 266 -1.49 -41.50 -2.70
N PRO A 267 -2.46 -42.36 -2.33
CA PRO A 267 -3.41 -42.90 -3.28
C PRO A 267 -4.31 -41.78 -3.83
N ILE A 268 -4.38 -41.67 -5.15
CA ILE A 268 -5.33 -40.81 -5.86
C ILE A 268 -6.28 -41.72 -6.63
N ASP A 269 -7.31 -42.16 -5.92
CA ASP A 269 -8.39 -42.96 -6.48
C ASP A 269 -9.70 -42.17 -6.36
N GLY A 270 -10.51 -42.16 -7.43
CA GLY A 270 -11.81 -41.49 -7.46
C GLY A 270 -11.88 -40.22 -8.31
N SER A 271 -12.94 -39.43 -8.12
CA SER A 271 -13.21 -38.20 -8.86
C SER A 271 -12.89 -36.97 -8.02
N TYR A 272 -12.13 -36.04 -8.60
CA TYR A 272 -11.69 -34.81 -7.94
C TYR A 272 -12.09 -33.60 -8.79
N LEU A 273 -12.43 -32.48 -8.14
CA LEU A 273 -12.38 -31.19 -8.82
C LEU A 273 -10.96 -30.65 -8.74
N TYR A 274 -10.58 -29.85 -9.73
CA TYR A 274 -9.24 -29.29 -9.84
C TYR A 274 -9.31 -27.77 -10.06
N ARG A 275 -8.24 -27.08 -9.65
CA ARG A 275 -8.08 -25.65 -9.90
C ARG A 275 -6.62 -25.32 -10.13
N VAL A 276 -6.38 -24.48 -11.13
CA VAL A 276 -5.08 -23.85 -11.40
C VAL A 276 -5.18 -22.41 -10.87
N TYR A 277 -4.13 -21.94 -10.23
CA TYR A 277 -3.98 -20.60 -9.68
C TYR A 277 -2.76 -19.96 -10.34
N ALA A 278 -2.82 -18.65 -10.55
CA ALA A 278 -1.68 -17.83 -10.91
C ALA A 278 -1.49 -16.76 -9.84
N ASP A 279 -0.24 -16.41 -9.60
CA ASP A 279 0.20 -15.35 -8.69
C ASP A 279 1.37 -14.64 -9.37
N ASP A 280 1.20 -13.42 -9.82
CA ASP A 280 2.24 -12.64 -10.52
C ASP A 280 3.24 -11.99 -9.57
N GLY A 281 3.17 -12.30 -8.27
CA GLY A 281 3.98 -11.63 -7.26
C GLY A 281 3.58 -10.17 -7.07
N SER A 282 2.59 -9.67 -7.83
CA SER A 282 1.97 -8.38 -7.62
C SER A 282 1.15 -8.48 -6.34
N THR A 283 1.83 -8.20 -5.24
CA THR A 283 1.17 -8.11 -3.95
C THR A 283 0.17 -6.97 -4.05
N PRO A 284 -1.07 -7.12 -3.53
CA PRO A 284 -2.01 -6.02 -3.57
C PRO A 284 -1.29 -4.82 -2.95
N PRO A 285 -1.31 -3.63 -3.58
CA PRO A 285 -0.54 -2.50 -3.08
C PRO A 285 -0.77 -2.33 -1.58
N MET A 286 0.26 -1.84 -0.86
CA MET A 286 0.10 -1.49 0.56
C MET A 286 -1.22 -0.71 0.68
N PRO A 287 -2.20 -1.19 1.46
CA PRO A 287 -3.53 -0.59 1.43
C PRO A 287 -3.43 0.87 1.84
N GLU A 288 -4.31 1.70 1.29
CA GLU A 288 -4.33 3.13 1.60
C GLU A 288 -4.40 3.32 3.13
N ASN A 289 -3.58 4.23 3.66
CA ASN A 289 -3.41 4.47 5.10
C ASN A 289 -2.76 3.32 5.90
N PHE A 290 -1.99 2.43 5.26
CA PHE A 290 -1.08 1.52 5.98
C PHE A 290 0.35 2.06 6.01
N VAL A 291 1.13 1.53 6.95
CA VAL A 291 2.57 1.74 7.09
C VAL A 291 3.26 0.38 7.02
N LEU A 292 4.38 0.29 6.29
CA LEU A 292 5.28 -0.85 6.36
C LEU A 292 6.09 -0.80 7.66
N VAL A 293 5.96 -1.84 8.47
CA VAL A 293 6.83 -2.09 9.62
C VAL A 293 7.86 -3.12 9.21
N GLU A 294 9.10 -2.68 8.99
CA GLU A 294 10.23 -3.56 8.72
C GLU A 294 10.49 -4.44 9.94
N GLY A 295 10.53 -5.77 9.73
CA GLY A 295 10.75 -6.75 10.78
C GLY A 295 12.06 -6.53 11.54
N GLY A 296 12.11 -7.04 12.77
CA GLY A 296 13.24 -6.83 13.66
C GLY A 296 13.10 -7.53 14.99
N THR A 297 14.13 -7.39 15.83
CA THR A 297 14.17 -7.99 17.17
C THR A 297 14.12 -6.91 18.23
N PHE A 298 13.25 -7.10 19.24
CA PHE A 298 13.14 -6.19 20.38
C PHE A 298 12.94 -6.96 21.69
N ASN A 299 13.27 -6.33 22.81
CA ASN A 299 13.04 -6.93 24.12
C ASN A 299 11.67 -6.50 24.68
N ASN A 300 10.82 -7.47 24.99
CA ASN A 300 9.47 -7.24 25.52
C ASN A 300 9.44 -7.00 27.05
N GLY A 301 10.61 -6.86 27.69
CA GLY A 301 10.79 -6.77 29.14
C GLY A 301 11.05 -8.12 29.82
N THR A 302 10.90 -9.24 29.10
CA THR A 302 11.19 -10.59 29.60
C THR A 302 12.20 -11.32 28.72
N SER A 303 12.06 -11.23 27.40
CA SER A 303 12.94 -11.87 26.43
C SER A 303 12.98 -11.10 25.11
N ASP A 304 13.94 -11.48 24.26
CA ASP A 304 14.05 -10.97 22.91
C ASP A 304 13.00 -11.65 22.02
N VAL A 305 12.30 -10.85 21.22
CA VAL A 305 11.26 -11.29 20.30
C VAL A 305 11.59 -10.74 18.93
N THR A 306 11.66 -11.63 17.94
CA THR A 306 11.76 -11.27 16.53
C THR A 306 10.36 -11.28 15.91
N VAL A 307 10.02 -10.21 15.20
CA VAL A 307 8.81 -10.12 14.38
C VAL A 307 9.19 -9.96 12.92
N SER A 308 8.49 -10.67 12.04
CA SER A 308 8.60 -10.51 10.59
C SER A 308 8.04 -9.16 10.12
N SER A 309 8.34 -8.73 8.88
CA SER A 309 7.77 -7.50 8.33
C SER A 309 6.26 -7.62 8.14
N PHE A 310 5.53 -6.52 8.33
CA PHE A 310 4.07 -6.47 8.11
C PHE A 310 3.62 -5.06 7.75
N TYR A 311 2.45 -4.96 7.13
CA TYR A 311 1.74 -3.69 6.97
C TYR A 311 0.75 -3.50 8.11
N ILE A 312 0.69 -2.31 8.70
CA ILE A 312 -0.28 -1.95 9.76
C ILE A 312 -1.06 -0.70 9.41
N ASP A 313 -2.35 -0.66 9.73
CA ASP A 313 -3.15 0.56 9.67
C ASP A 313 -2.46 1.70 10.46
N LYS A 314 -2.32 2.84 9.79
CA LYS A 314 -1.75 4.08 10.36
C LYS A 314 -2.58 4.61 11.54
N TYR A 315 -3.87 4.32 11.55
CA TYR A 315 -4.86 4.81 12.51
C TYR A 315 -5.63 3.64 13.12
N GLU A 316 -6.33 3.89 14.23
CA GLU A 316 -7.41 2.99 14.65
C GLU A 316 -8.49 2.92 13.57
N LEU A 317 -9.18 1.78 13.44
CA LEU A 317 -10.25 1.63 12.47
C LEU A 317 -11.36 2.65 12.76
N THR A 318 -11.69 3.46 11.76
CA THR A 318 -12.71 4.50 11.92
C THR A 318 -14.13 3.96 11.84
N GLN A 319 -15.08 4.72 12.37
CA GLN A 319 -16.52 4.45 12.29
C GLN A 319 -16.99 4.27 10.84
N ALA A 320 -16.57 5.16 9.92
CA ALA A 320 -16.91 5.04 8.50
C ALA A 320 -16.29 3.79 7.86
N GLY A 321 -15.03 3.48 8.17
CA GLY A 321 -14.36 2.27 7.68
C GLY A 321 -15.06 0.99 8.14
N TYR A 322 -15.43 0.93 9.42
CA TYR A 322 -16.20 -0.19 9.97
C TYR A 322 -17.57 -0.32 9.30
N GLN A 323 -18.32 0.78 9.17
CA GLN A 323 -19.65 0.79 8.56
C GLN A 323 -19.61 0.38 7.08
N ALA A 324 -18.59 0.79 6.32
CA ALA A 324 -18.44 0.43 4.91
C ALA A 324 -18.34 -1.09 4.70
N VAL A 325 -17.66 -1.80 5.62
CA VAL A 325 -17.46 -3.25 5.53
C VAL A 325 -18.60 -4.04 6.19
N MET A 326 -19.05 -3.59 7.36
CA MET A 326 -20.00 -4.32 8.20
C MET A 326 -21.46 -3.94 7.94
N GLY A 327 -21.71 -2.82 7.26
CA GLY A 327 -23.04 -2.27 6.98
C GLY A 327 -23.69 -1.53 8.16
N THR A 328 -23.09 -1.57 9.34
CA THR A 328 -23.58 -0.93 10.56
C THR A 328 -22.43 -0.35 11.38
N ASP A 329 -22.68 0.75 12.09
CA ASP A 329 -21.75 1.31 13.07
C ASP A 329 -22.30 1.07 14.50
N PRO A 330 -21.58 0.35 15.38
CA PRO A 330 -21.97 0.14 16.77
C PRO A 330 -21.65 1.34 17.68
N ALA A 331 -20.81 2.28 17.24
CA ALA A 331 -20.41 3.43 18.05
C ALA A 331 -21.63 4.32 18.34
N SER A 332 -21.81 4.68 19.62
CA SER A 332 -22.87 5.60 20.04
C SER A 332 -22.56 6.28 21.37
N GLY A 333 -22.96 7.53 21.53
CA GLY A 333 -22.93 8.27 22.80
C GLY A 333 -21.62 8.96 23.20
N TYR A 334 -20.54 8.80 22.44
CA TYR A 334 -19.25 9.49 22.63
C TYR A 334 -18.82 10.08 21.27
N GLY A 335 -17.53 10.21 21.00
CA GLY A 335 -17.03 10.82 19.78
C GLY A 335 -17.57 10.08 18.56
N ASN A 336 -18.28 10.82 17.70
CA ASN A 336 -19.10 10.26 16.64
C ASN A 336 -18.84 11.02 15.33
N GLY A 337 -18.57 10.27 14.27
CA GLY A 337 -18.29 10.80 12.94
C GLY A 337 -17.26 9.96 12.19
N ASP A 338 -17.18 10.18 10.89
CA ASP A 338 -16.49 9.29 9.94
C ASP A 338 -15.03 8.98 10.30
N ASN A 339 -14.33 9.91 10.94
CA ASN A 339 -12.92 9.81 11.29
C ASN A 339 -12.67 9.55 12.79
N TYR A 340 -13.71 9.29 13.58
CA TYR A 340 -13.54 8.80 14.96
C TYR A 340 -13.31 7.29 14.95
N PRO A 341 -12.55 6.74 15.92
CA PRO A 341 -12.38 5.30 16.03
C PRO A 341 -13.73 4.62 16.29
N VAL A 342 -13.92 3.45 15.70
CA VAL A 342 -15.03 2.58 16.04
C VAL A 342 -14.83 2.02 17.46
N TYR A 343 -15.91 1.96 18.23
CA TYR A 343 -15.92 1.34 19.56
C TYR A 343 -17.21 0.55 19.77
N TYR A 344 -17.37 -0.12 20.92
CA TYR A 344 -18.38 -1.17 21.12
C TYR A 344 -18.21 -2.35 20.16
N VAL A 345 -16.97 -2.66 19.82
CA VAL A 345 -16.61 -3.82 18.99
C VAL A 345 -15.95 -4.90 19.83
N SER A 346 -16.48 -6.12 19.74
CA SER A 346 -15.87 -7.29 20.39
C SER A 346 -14.74 -7.86 19.56
N TRP A 347 -13.92 -8.72 20.16
CA TRP A 347 -12.87 -9.45 19.43
C TRP A 347 -13.46 -10.24 18.26
N PHE A 348 -14.64 -10.84 18.45
CA PHE A 348 -15.36 -11.52 17.37
C PHE A 348 -15.78 -10.58 16.24
N ASN A 349 -16.23 -9.37 16.56
CA ASN A 349 -16.57 -8.37 15.55
C ASN A 349 -15.33 -7.94 14.74
N ALA A 350 -14.18 -7.81 15.41
CA ALA A 350 -12.94 -7.42 14.75
C ALA A 350 -12.43 -8.49 13.77
N ILE A 351 -12.46 -9.78 14.15
CA ILE A 351 -12.07 -10.86 13.21
C ILE A 351 -13.08 -11.02 12.06
N GLU A 352 -14.36 -10.77 12.31
CA GLU A 352 -15.38 -10.76 11.26
C GLU A 352 -15.12 -9.65 10.25
N TYR A 353 -14.84 -8.44 10.75
CA TYR A 353 -14.44 -7.30 9.92
C TYR A 353 -13.23 -7.65 9.06
N CYS A 354 -12.18 -8.23 9.65
CA CYS A 354 -10.97 -8.63 8.93
C CYS A 354 -11.28 -9.58 7.76
N ASN A 355 -12.08 -10.62 8.01
CA ASN A 355 -12.47 -11.56 6.96
C ASN A 355 -13.37 -10.92 5.90
N ARG A 356 -14.33 -10.07 6.28
CA ARG A 356 -15.20 -9.37 5.33
C ARG A 356 -14.42 -8.41 4.45
N ARG A 357 -13.54 -7.59 5.04
CA ARG A 357 -12.66 -6.68 4.30
C ARG A 357 -11.75 -7.46 3.36
N SER A 358 -11.18 -8.57 3.81
CA SER A 358 -10.36 -9.45 2.95
C SER A 358 -11.15 -9.92 1.73
N MET A 359 -12.38 -10.41 1.91
CA MET A 359 -13.22 -10.86 0.80
C MET A 359 -13.65 -9.72 -0.13
N GLN A 360 -13.89 -8.52 0.40
CA GLN A 360 -14.23 -7.33 -0.41
C GLN A 360 -13.06 -6.90 -1.29
N ASP A 361 -11.83 -7.00 -0.76
CA ASP A 361 -10.60 -6.62 -1.45
C ASP A 361 -10.00 -7.79 -2.29
N GLY A 362 -10.72 -8.91 -2.44
CA GLY A 362 -10.27 -10.07 -3.22
C GLY A 362 -9.13 -10.88 -2.57
N LEU A 363 -8.85 -10.66 -1.29
CA LEU A 363 -7.79 -11.31 -0.53
C LEU A 363 -8.26 -12.62 0.13
N SER A 364 -7.30 -13.47 0.48
CA SER A 364 -7.55 -14.70 1.23
C SER A 364 -7.81 -14.39 2.71
N PRO A 365 -8.99 -14.70 3.27
CA PRO A 365 -9.28 -14.39 4.67
C PRO A 365 -8.38 -15.17 5.64
N CYS A 366 -7.90 -14.51 6.69
CA CYS A 366 -7.02 -15.14 7.69
C CYS A 366 -7.76 -16.08 8.62
N TYR A 367 -9.02 -15.79 9.00
CA TYR A 367 -9.68 -16.52 10.08
C TYR A 367 -10.60 -17.63 9.58
N SER A 368 -10.51 -18.79 10.23
CA SER A 368 -11.44 -19.90 10.05
C SER A 368 -12.11 -20.25 11.38
N TYR A 369 -13.31 -20.83 11.33
CA TYR A 369 -14.02 -21.29 12.52
C TYR A 369 -14.17 -22.81 12.48
N SER A 370 -13.41 -23.51 13.33
CA SER A 370 -13.38 -24.97 13.42
C SER A 370 -13.34 -25.63 12.03
N THR A 371 -14.31 -26.48 11.71
CA THR A 371 -14.43 -27.18 10.43
C THR A 371 -15.21 -26.41 9.36
N TYR A 372 -15.71 -25.21 9.67
CA TYR A 372 -16.54 -24.40 8.75
C TYR A 372 -15.73 -23.55 7.76
N GLY A 373 -14.41 -23.53 7.91
CA GLY A 373 -13.50 -22.79 7.03
C GLY A 373 -13.60 -21.27 7.21
N THR A 374 -13.16 -20.53 6.19
CA THR A 374 -13.02 -19.06 6.23
C THR A 374 -14.27 -18.30 5.79
N ASN A 375 -15.22 -18.96 5.13
CA ASN A 375 -16.45 -18.33 4.69
C ASN A 375 -17.40 -18.08 5.87
N LEU A 376 -17.56 -16.81 6.24
CA LEU A 376 -18.40 -16.36 7.34
C LEU A 376 -19.87 -16.80 7.22
N ALA A 377 -20.40 -16.98 6.00
CA ALA A 377 -21.77 -17.43 5.79
C ALA A 377 -22.02 -18.86 6.27
N ASN A 378 -20.96 -19.65 6.42
CA ASN A 378 -21.03 -21.03 6.90
C ASN A 378 -20.92 -21.13 8.42
N TRP A 379 -20.52 -20.06 9.12
CA TRP A 379 -20.28 -20.12 10.55
C TRP A 379 -21.60 -20.30 11.31
N PRO A 380 -21.63 -21.11 12.38
CA PRO A 380 -22.87 -21.46 13.05
C PRO A 380 -23.51 -20.26 13.73
N VAL A 381 -24.85 -20.22 13.80
CA VAL A 381 -25.57 -19.18 14.54
C VAL A 381 -25.07 -19.11 15.99
N GLY A 382 -24.77 -17.91 16.49
CA GLY A 382 -24.24 -17.70 17.83
C GLY A 382 -22.74 -18.00 17.98
N TRP A 383 -22.00 -18.17 16.88
CA TRP A 383 -20.53 -18.38 16.92
C TRP A 383 -19.79 -17.28 17.70
N ASN A 384 -20.32 -16.05 17.73
CA ASN A 384 -19.74 -14.88 18.39
C ASN A 384 -20.39 -14.49 19.74
N THR A 385 -21.36 -15.26 20.26
CA THR A 385 -22.12 -14.85 21.46
C THR A 385 -21.57 -15.41 22.77
N ASN A 386 -20.71 -16.43 22.71
CA ASN A 386 -20.11 -17.05 23.90
C ASN A 386 -18.58 -16.89 23.85
N ASN A 387 -17.99 -16.38 24.93
CA ASN A 387 -16.55 -16.22 25.05
C ASN A 387 -15.79 -17.52 24.75
N ALA A 388 -16.29 -18.67 25.19
CA ALA A 388 -15.65 -19.96 24.97
C ALA A 388 -15.44 -20.30 23.48
N ASN A 389 -16.21 -19.68 22.57
CA ASN A 389 -16.09 -19.92 21.13
C ASN A 389 -14.81 -19.31 20.55
N HIS A 390 -14.07 -18.46 21.27
CA HIS A 390 -12.86 -17.83 20.75
C HIS A 390 -11.76 -18.85 20.42
N THR A 391 -11.75 -20.02 21.08
CA THR A 391 -10.82 -21.12 20.81
C THR A 391 -11.17 -21.91 19.55
N ASN A 392 -12.39 -21.74 19.01
CA ASN A 392 -12.79 -22.34 17.75
C ASN A 392 -12.23 -21.58 16.54
N VAL A 393 -11.70 -20.38 16.74
CA VAL A 393 -11.14 -19.55 15.67
C VAL A 393 -9.65 -19.86 15.50
N SER A 394 -9.23 -20.12 14.26
CA SER A 394 -7.83 -20.31 13.89
C SER A 394 -7.42 -19.31 12.82
N CYS A 395 -6.20 -18.78 12.93
CA CYS A 395 -5.62 -17.85 11.96
C CYS A 395 -4.68 -18.60 11.00
N ASN A 396 -4.84 -18.39 9.70
CA ASN A 396 -3.86 -18.76 8.69
C ASN A 396 -2.85 -17.62 8.54
N TRP A 397 -1.66 -17.81 9.11
CA TRP A 397 -0.61 -16.78 9.17
C TRP A 397 0.05 -16.48 7.82
N SER A 398 -0.10 -17.36 6.83
CA SER A 398 0.40 -17.12 5.46
C SER A 398 -0.67 -16.53 4.53
N ALA A 399 -1.90 -16.31 5.00
CA ALA A 399 -2.92 -15.68 4.18
C ALA A 399 -2.60 -14.20 3.97
N ASN A 400 -2.81 -13.72 2.75
CA ASN A 400 -2.61 -12.32 2.37
C ASN A 400 -3.76 -11.39 2.77
N GLY A 401 -4.72 -11.85 3.58
CA GLY A 401 -5.85 -11.04 4.06
C GLY A 401 -5.51 -10.19 5.29
N TYR A 402 -6.49 -9.39 5.71
CA TYR A 402 -6.40 -8.62 6.93
C TYR A 402 -6.58 -9.50 8.16
N ARG A 403 -5.90 -9.11 9.24
CA ARG A 403 -6.01 -9.72 10.57
C ARG A 403 -5.76 -8.68 11.65
N LEU A 404 -6.15 -8.99 12.88
CA LEU A 404 -5.65 -8.32 14.06
C LEU A 404 -4.13 -8.51 14.17
N PRO A 405 -3.41 -7.51 14.70
CA PRO A 405 -2.02 -7.70 15.07
C PRO A 405 -1.91 -8.75 16.17
N THR A 406 -0.83 -9.53 16.14
CA THR A 406 -0.35 -10.18 17.34
C THR A 406 0.09 -9.10 18.33
N GLU A 407 0.14 -9.46 19.60
CA GLU A 407 0.58 -8.53 20.63
C GLU A 407 2.01 -8.05 20.38
N MET A 408 2.90 -8.93 19.92
CA MET A 408 4.29 -8.56 19.70
C MET A 408 4.45 -7.68 18.46
N GLU A 409 3.67 -7.90 17.40
CA GLU A 409 3.59 -6.98 16.26
C GLU A 409 3.07 -5.60 16.70
N TRP A 410 1.99 -5.57 17.49
CA TRP A 410 1.44 -4.32 18.01
C TRP A 410 2.48 -3.56 18.83
N MET A 411 3.12 -4.23 19.79
CA MET A 411 4.10 -3.59 20.69
C MET A 411 5.37 -3.16 19.95
N PHE A 412 5.83 -3.94 18.97
CA PHE A 412 6.97 -3.56 18.14
C PHE A 412 6.67 -2.29 17.34
N ALA A 413 5.50 -2.24 16.68
CA ALA A 413 5.03 -1.05 15.97
C ALA A 413 4.84 0.15 16.91
N ALA A 414 4.23 -0.05 18.09
CA ALA A 414 4.00 0.99 19.09
C ALA A 414 5.31 1.61 19.59
N ARG A 415 6.38 0.82 19.68
CA ARG A 415 7.71 1.27 20.11
C ARG A 415 8.48 2.01 19.02
N GLY A 416 7.98 2.07 17.79
CA GLY A 416 8.68 2.67 16.64
C GLY A 416 9.50 1.67 15.83
N GLY A 417 9.32 0.37 16.04
CA GLY A 417 10.02 -0.71 15.33
C GLY A 417 11.55 -0.55 15.40
N ASN A 418 12.21 -0.73 14.26
CA ASN A 418 13.66 -0.52 14.14
C ASN A 418 14.11 0.95 14.32
N GLN A 419 13.17 1.91 14.38
CA GLN A 419 13.44 3.33 14.60
C GLN A 419 13.20 3.76 16.06
N SER A 420 12.93 2.80 16.94
CA SER A 420 12.57 3.06 18.34
C SER A 420 13.56 3.98 19.07
N GLN A 421 13.03 5.00 19.72
CA GLN A 421 13.79 5.86 20.64
C GLN A 421 13.64 5.44 22.11
N GLY A 422 12.98 4.30 22.39
CA GLY A 422 12.77 3.79 23.75
C GLY A 422 11.81 4.63 24.61
N TYR A 423 10.84 5.28 23.98
CA TYR A 423 9.85 6.09 24.66
C TYR A 423 8.83 5.28 25.47
N THR A 424 8.29 5.90 26.52
CA THR A 424 7.27 5.31 27.39
C THR A 424 5.92 5.19 26.66
N TYR A 425 5.57 6.21 25.88
CA TYR A 425 4.39 6.27 25.03
C TYR A 425 4.84 6.24 23.57
N SER A 426 3.93 5.87 22.66
CA SER A 426 4.29 5.74 21.25
C SER A 426 4.68 7.11 20.67
N GLY A 427 5.97 7.27 20.32
CA GLY A 427 6.52 8.52 19.77
C GLY A 427 6.99 9.58 20.76
N SER A 428 6.74 9.46 22.07
CA SER A 428 7.19 10.47 23.06
C SER A 428 7.16 10.00 24.51
N ASN A 429 7.93 10.66 25.39
CA ASN A 429 7.77 10.56 26.85
C ASN A 429 6.75 11.56 27.41
N ASP A 430 6.28 12.52 26.61
CA ASP A 430 5.16 13.41 26.95
C ASP A 430 3.85 12.85 26.41
N ILE A 431 3.03 12.28 27.29
CA ILE A 431 1.73 11.71 26.93
C ILE A 431 0.80 12.73 26.27
N ASN A 432 0.91 14.03 26.60
CA ASN A 432 0.00 15.04 26.03
C ASN A 432 0.23 15.26 24.54
N ALA A 433 1.45 14.98 24.05
CA ALA A 433 1.82 15.13 22.66
C ALA A 433 1.26 13.99 21.79
N VAL A 434 1.11 12.79 22.34
CA VAL A 434 0.87 11.56 21.57
C VAL A 434 -0.45 10.86 21.88
N ALA A 435 -1.14 11.21 22.96
CA ALA A 435 -2.33 10.46 23.41
C ALA A 435 -3.53 11.33 23.77
N TRP A 436 -4.72 10.80 23.46
CA TRP A 436 -5.98 11.19 24.09
C TRP A 436 -6.27 10.24 25.25
N TYR A 437 -6.16 10.73 26.48
CA TYR A 437 -6.33 9.95 27.70
C TYR A 437 -7.22 10.70 28.68
N ARG A 438 -7.53 10.10 29.83
CA ARG A 438 -8.51 10.64 30.80
C ARG A 438 -8.38 12.12 31.10
N SER A 439 -7.16 12.65 31.23
CA SER A 439 -6.96 14.04 31.65
C SER A 439 -7.13 15.06 30.53
N ASN A 440 -7.03 14.67 29.26
CA ASN A 440 -7.10 15.61 28.12
C ASN A 440 -8.19 15.28 27.10
N SER A 441 -8.86 14.12 27.20
CA SER A 441 -9.85 13.66 26.24
C SER A 441 -11.20 14.39 26.32
N GLY A 442 -11.49 15.09 27.42
CA GLY A 442 -12.81 15.68 27.63
C GLY A 442 -13.92 14.64 27.79
N ASN A 443 -13.57 13.41 28.23
CA ASN A 443 -14.49 12.27 28.37
C ASN A 443 -15.12 11.79 27.05
N THR A 444 -14.34 11.80 25.96
CA THR A 444 -14.77 11.28 24.67
C THR A 444 -13.58 10.76 23.85
N THR A 445 -13.84 9.86 22.89
CA THR A 445 -12.92 9.59 21.78
C THR A 445 -12.72 10.84 20.93
N HIS A 446 -11.63 10.87 20.17
CA HIS A 446 -11.26 11.94 19.24
C HIS A 446 -11.02 11.41 17.84
N ILE A 447 -11.04 12.33 16.87
CA ILE A 447 -10.67 12.04 15.48
C ILE A 447 -9.25 11.44 15.47
N VAL A 448 -9.08 10.33 14.77
CA VAL A 448 -7.80 9.64 14.64
C VAL A 448 -6.76 10.56 13.99
N GLY A 449 -5.50 10.40 14.39
CA GLY A 449 -4.39 11.13 13.78
C GLY A 449 -4.25 12.59 14.21
N THR A 450 -4.93 13.02 15.27
CA THR A 450 -4.89 14.42 15.74
C THR A 450 -3.80 14.69 16.77
N LYS A 451 -3.15 13.65 17.28
CA LYS A 451 -1.92 13.72 18.09
C LYS A 451 -0.68 13.44 17.24
N ALA A 452 0.51 13.62 17.80
CA ALA A 452 1.74 13.32 17.08
C ALA A 452 1.88 11.80 16.84
N PRO A 453 2.38 11.37 15.67
CA PRO A 453 2.67 9.96 15.42
C PRO A 453 3.95 9.50 16.11
N ASN A 454 4.17 8.20 16.10
CA ASN A 454 5.45 7.60 16.43
C ASN A 454 6.48 7.68 15.29
N GLU A 455 7.65 7.11 15.51
CA GLU A 455 8.79 7.12 14.59
C GLU A 455 8.49 6.47 13.22
N LEU A 456 7.46 5.63 13.15
CA LEU A 456 7.00 4.99 11.91
C LEU A 456 5.87 5.77 11.21
N GLY A 457 5.39 6.87 11.80
CA GLY A 457 4.25 7.61 11.29
C GLY A 457 2.89 7.01 11.67
N ILE A 458 2.85 6.13 12.67
CA ILE A 458 1.61 5.49 13.17
C ILE A 458 1.07 6.31 14.34
N PHE A 459 -0.25 6.53 14.34
CA PHE A 459 -0.94 7.39 15.30
C PHE A 459 -1.74 6.58 16.32
N ASP A 460 -2.03 7.23 17.46
CA ASP A 460 -2.97 6.75 18.48
C ASP A 460 -2.62 5.37 19.07
N MET A 461 -1.37 4.92 18.95
CA MET A 461 -0.84 3.72 19.62
C MET A 461 -0.65 3.93 21.15
N SER A 462 -1.08 5.10 21.65
CA SER A 462 -1.24 5.42 23.07
C SER A 462 -2.52 6.25 23.24
N GLY A 463 -3.49 5.76 24.01
CA GLY A 463 -4.75 6.44 24.25
C GLY A 463 -5.80 6.23 23.16
N ASN A 464 -6.73 7.18 23.05
CA ASN A 464 -7.95 7.14 22.24
C ASN A 464 -8.82 5.91 22.54
N VAL A 465 -8.63 4.74 21.90
CA VAL A 465 -9.30 3.50 22.31
C VAL A 465 -8.31 2.36 22.58
N TRP A 466 -8.71 1.43 23.44
CA TRP A 466 -8.03 0.15 23.55
C TRP A 466 -8.13 -0.60 22.23
N GLU A 467 -7.09 -1.34 21.88
CA GLU A 467 -7.03 -2.06 20.62
C GLU A 467 -6.94 -3.57 20.82
N TRP A 468 -7.86 -4.31 20.20
CA TRP A 468 -7.80 -5.78 20.17
C TRP A 468 -6.54 -6.30 19.49
N CYS A 469 -5.84 -7.21 20.15
CA CYS A 469 -4.83 -8.07 19.56
C CYS A 469 -5.39 -9.49 19.36
N TRP A 470 -4.71 -10.29 18.53
CA TRP A 470 -5.04 -11.70 18.32
C TRP A 470 -4.91 -12.52 19.62
N ASP A 471 -3.87 -12.26 20.40
CA ASP A 471 -3.33 -13.15 21.43
C ASP A 471 -4.32 -13.51 22.55
N ILE A 472 -4.22 -14.74 23.03
CA ILE A 472 -4.76 -15.11 24.35
C ILE A 472 -3.80 -14.59 25.42
N TYR A 473 -4.34 -13.88 26.39
CA TYR A 473 -3.56 -13.29 27.48
C TYR A 473 -2.92 -14.36 28.35
N GLY A 474 -1.61 -14.23 28.57
CA GLY A 474 -0.82 -15.11 29.42
C GLY A 474 0.56 -14.54 29.72
N ALA A 475 1.35 -15.28 30.49
CA ALA A 475 2.71 -14.91 30.82
C ALA A 475 3.61 -14.99 29.58
N TYR A 476 4.58 -14.07 29.47
CA TYR A 476 5.60 -14.17 28.44
C TYR A 476 6.52 -15.37 28.73
N PRO A 477 6.80 -16.21 27.72
CA PRO A 477 7.72 -17.33 27.90
C PRO A 477 9.14 -16.82 28.16
N SER A 478 9.90 -17.55 28.98
CA SER A 478 11.32 -17.29 29.19
C SER A 478 12.12 -17.82 28.00
N GLY A 479 12.70 -16.93 27.19
CA GLY A 479 13.55 -17.27 26.06
C GLY A 479 13.21 -16.51 24.78
N ALA A 480 14.13 -16.49 23.83
CA ALA A 480 13.93 -15.80 22.57
C ALA A 480 12.76 -16.41 21.77
N GLN A 481 11.94 -15.58 21.13
CA GLN A 481 10.78 -16.01 20.34
C GLN A 481 10.84 -15.42 18.93
N THR A 482 10.15 -16.06 17.98
CA THR A 482 9.97 -15.55 16.62
C THR A 482 8.50 -15.68 16.26
N ASP A 483 7.87 -14.57 15.88
CA ASP A 483 6.44 -14.43 15.58
C ASP A 483 5.52 -15.19 16.57
N PRO A 484 5.58 -14.88 17.88
CA PRO A 484 4.74 -15.57 18.86
C PRO A 484 3.26 -15.13 18.74
N HIS A 485 2.35 -16.07 18.97
CA HIS A 485 0.90 -15.88 18.82
C HIS A 485 0.13 -15.96 20.15
N GLY A 486 0.79 -15.60 21.25
CA GLY A 486 0.21 -15.57 22.59
C GLY A 486 0.17 -16.93 23.28
N ALA A 487 -0.60 -17.02 24.36
CA ALA A 487 -0.72 -18.25 25.13
C ALA A 487 -1.56 -19.31 24.39
N ASN A 488 -1.24 -20.59 24.61
CA ASN A 488 -1.97 -21.71 24.02
C ASN A 488 -3.39 -21.91 24.60
N ASN A 489 -3.66 -21.32 25.77
CA ASN A 489 -4.93 -21.45 26.47
C ASN A 489 -5.20 -20.23 27.35
N GLY A 490 -6.48 -20.02 27.68
CA GLY A 490 -6.94 -18.88 28.48
C GLY A 490 -8.34 -18.45 28.08
N SER A 491 -8.94 -17.55 28.85
CA SER A 491 -10.32 -17.07 28.62
C SER A 491 -10.40 -15.60 28.22
N TYR A 492 -9.25 -14.93 28.10
CA TYR A 492 -9.17 -13.50 27.85
C TYR A 492 -8.24 -13.22 26.67
N ARG A 493 -8.61 -12.24 25.85
CA ARG A 493 -7.81 -11.72 24.73
C ARG A 493 -7.10 -10.44 25.14
N VAL A 494 -5.96 -10.16 24.53
CA VAL A 494 -5.12 -9.01 24.86
C VAL A 494 -5.69 -7.71 24.29
N LEU A 495 -5.56 -6.63 25.06
CA LEU A 495 -5.77 -5.24 24.66
C LEU A 495 -4.50 -4.42 24.94
N HIS A 496 -4.21 -3.48 24.04
CA HIS A 496 -3.11 -2.51 24.15
C HIS A 496 -3.60 -1.07 23.89
N SER A 497 -2.70 -0.08 24.04
CA SER A 497 -2.89 1.37 23.83
C SER A 497 -3.30 2.20 25.04
N GLY A 498 -4.16 1.70 25.92
CA GLY A 498 -4.91 2.57 26.83
C GLY A 498 -6.13 3.17 26.14
N SER A 499 -6.79 4.15 26.75
CA SER A 499 -7.93 4.81 26.11
C SER A 499 -8.19 6.21 26.67
N TRP A 500 -9.15 6.91 26.06
CA TRP A 500 -9.67 8.20 26.51
C TRP A 500 -10.22 8.19 27.94
N THR A 501 -10.55 7.02 28.52
CA THR A 501 -11.04 6.87 29.90
C THR A 501 -9.93 6.61 30.92
N ASN A 502 -8.72 6.26 30.45
CA ASN A 502 -7.66 5.70 31.26
C ASN A 502 -6.61 6.71 31.73
N TYR A 503 -5.93 6.38 32.82
CA TYR A 503 -4.81 7.19 33.30
C TYR A 503 -3.57 6.97 32.43
N ASN A 504 -2.59 7.86 32.57
CA ASN A 504 -1.35 7.80 31.81
C ASN A 504 -0.60 6.46 31.93
N THR A 505 -0.61 5.82 33.10
CA THR A 505 0.05 4.52 33.32
C THR A 505 -0.45 3.43 32.39
N ASP A 506 -1.73 3.47 32.02
CA ASP A 506 -2.37 2.44 31.20
C ASP A 506 -2.09 2.67 29.71
N CYS A 507 -1.57 3.84 29.33
CA CYS A 507 -1.33 4.22 27.94
C CYS A 507 0.11 3.94 27.46
N SER A 508 0.95 3.35 28.33
CA SER A 508 2.34 3.02 27.94
C SER A 508 2.38 1.88 26.91
N VAL A 509 3.38 1.89 26.04
CA VAL A 509 3.55 0.88 24.96
C VAL A 509 3.78 -0.55 25.47
N SER A 510 3.95 -0.73 26.78
CA SER A 510 4.16 -2.05 27.42
C SER A 510 3.02 -2.44 28.35
N TYR A 511 2.03 -1.56 28.55
CA TYR A 511 0.89 -1.87 29.39
C TYR A 511 -0.10 -2.73 28.59
N ARG A 512 -0.50 -3.83 29.19
CA ARG A 512 -1.37 -4.84 28.60
C ARG A 512 -2.59 -5.03 29.49
N LEU A 513 -3.77 -4.97 28.90
CA LEU A 513 -5.04 -5.32 29.53
C LEU A 513 -5.55 -6.63 28.91
N SER A 514 -6.53 -7.27 29.54
CA SER A 514 -7.23 -8.39 28.92
C SER A 514 -8.71 -8.40 29.24
N VAL A 515 -9.50 -8.78 28.24
CA VAL A 515 -10.96 -8.82 28.31
C VAL A 515 -11.46 -10.08 27.60
N VAL A 516 -12.62 -10.59 27.99
CA VAL A 516 -13.27 -11.72 27.30
C VAL A 516 -13.57 -11.35 25.85
N ALA A 517 -13.53 -12.31 24.94
CA ALA A 517 -13.69 -12.10 23.50
C ALA A 517 -15.06 -11.52 23.08
N THR A 518 -16.08 -11.66 23.94
CA THR A 518 -17.41 -11.03 23.76
C THR A 518 -17.51 -9.63 24.34
N GLY A 519 -16.49 -9.17 25.07
CA GLY A 519 -16.47 -7.84 25.67
C GLY A 519 -16.47 -6.77 24.60
N SER A 520 -17.31 -5.75 24.76
CA SER A 520 -17.35 -4.58 23.90
C SER A 520 -17.74 -3.39 24.77
N THR A 521 -16.93 -2.34 24.77
CA THR A 521 -17.17 -1.13 25.58
C THR A 521 -16.89 0.11 24.76
N LYS A 522 -17.27 1.26 25.32
CA LYS A 522 -17.17 2.60 24.73
C LYS A 522 -15.75 3.10 24.41
N ASP A 523 -14.76 2.31 24.78
CA ASP A 523 -13.34 2.63 24.74
C ASP A 523 -12.52 1.45 24.21
N ILE A 524 -13.16 0.45 23.59
CA ILE A 524 -12.49 -0.67 22.91
C ILE A 524 -12.82 -0.63 21.42
N GLY A 525 -11.77 -0.45 20.62
CA GLY A 525 -11.73 -0.55 19.16
C GLY A 525 -10.67 -1.54 18.71
N PHE A 526 -10.13 -1.34 17.51
CA PHE A 526 -9.01 -2.11 16.97
C PHE A 526 -8.42 -1.42 15.74
N ARG A 527 -7.26 -1.90 15.31
CA ARG A 527 -6.69 -1.65 13.98
C ARG A 527 -6.36 -2.98 13.30
N VAL A 528 -6.14 -2.99 12.00
CA VAL A 528 -5.79 -4.22 11.28
C VAL A 528 -4.38 -4.18 10.70
N ILE A 529 -3.84 -5.37 10.46
CA ILE A 529 -2.56 -5.58 9.79
C ILE A 529 -2.70 -6.61 8.66
N ARG A 530 -1.69 -6.69 7.81
CA ARG A 530 -1.55 -7.68 6.74
C ARG A 530 -0.09 -8.12 6.67
N VAL A 531 0.15 -9.37 6.26
CA VAL A 531 1.52 -9.84 5.98
C VAL A 531 2.18 -8.91 4.95
N SER A 532 3.44 -8.56 5.22
CA SER A 532 4.34 -8.01 4.20
C SER A 532 4.95 -9.21 3.46
N PRO A 533 5.09 -9.14 2.13
CA PRO A 533 5.79 -10.15 1.35
C PRO A 533 7.24 -10.31 1.82
#